data_AF-A0A968WXK5-F1
#
_entry.id   AF-A0A968WXK5-F1
#
_cell.length_a   1.000
_cell.length_b   1.000
_cell.length_c   1.000
_cell.angle_alpha   90.00
_cell.angle_beta   90.00
_cell.angle_gamma   90.00
#
_symmetry.space_group_name_H-M   'P 1'
#
loop_
_entity.id
_entity.type
_entity.pdbx_description
1 polymer ?
#
loop_
_entity_poly.entity_id
_entity_poly.type
_entity_poly.pdbx_seq_one_letter_code
_entity_poly.pdbx_strand_id
1 'polypeptide(L)' 'MADVNDMAELTRIHQILLEANITIVEGLTHLDALSQEQVFFVAAPLKIEGGDGCPCRAFAIEGITPHLLTLL' A
#
# COMPACT_ATOMS: atom_id res chain seq x y z
N MET A 1 11.78 3.25 -0.20
CA MET A 1 11.60 1.80 -0.06
C MET A 1 12.43 1.41 1.16
N ALA A 2 11.84 0.78 2.18
CA ALA A 2 12.63 0.19 3.25
C ALA A 2 13.50 -0.92 2.64
N ASP A 3 14.79 -0.98 2.98
CA ASP A 3 15.64 -2.06 2.49
C ASP A 3 15.28 -3.36 3.22
N VAL A 4 14.76 -4.34 2.49
CA VAL A 4 14.40 -5.65 3.04
C VAL A 4 15.63 -6.45 3.52
N ASN A 5 16.84 -6.04 3.13
CA ASN A 5 18.09 -6.65 3.58
C ASN A 5 18.64 -5.99 4.85
N ASP A 6 18.13 -4.82 5.26
CA ASP A 6 18.45 -4.17 6.54
C ASP A 6 17.29 -4.35 7.53
N MET A 7 17.41 -5.40 8.34
CA MET A 7 16.38 -5.74 9.33
C MET A 7 16.16 -4.66 10.39
N ALA A 8 17.19 -3.87 10.73
CA ALA A 8 17.09 -2.85 11.77
C ALA A 8 16.34 -1.62 11.24
N GLU A 9 16.62 -1.22 10.00
CA GLU A 9 15.88 -0.17 9.32
C GLU A 9 14.42 -0.59 9.08
N LEU A 10 14.21 -1.79 8.52
CA LEU A 10 12.88 -2.33 8.22
C LEU A 10 11.97 -2.34 9.46
N THR A 11 12.48 -2.88 10.57
CA THR A 11 11.75 -2.92 11.85
C THR A 11 11.39 -1.52 12.34
N ARG A 12 12.34 -0.57 12.26
CA ARG A 12 12.12 0.81 12.70
C ARG A 12 11.03 1.49 11.88
N ILE A 13 11.05 1.32 10.56
CA ILE A 13 10.03 1.91 9.67
C ILE A 13 8.65 1.30 9.97
N HIS A 14 8.57 -0.02 10.15
CA HIS A 14 7.31 -0.70 10.48
C HIS A 14 6.73 -0.19 11.80
N GLN A 15 7.56 -0.06 12.84
CA GLN A 15 7.13 0.48 14.13
C GLN A 15 6.58 1.89 14.00
N ILE A 16 7.30 2.80 13.34
CA ILE A 16 6.87 4.20 13.16
C ILE A 16 5.51 4.27 12.45
N LEU A 17 5.31 3.50 11.38
CA LEU A 17 4.09 3.54 10.58
C LEU A 17 2.91 2.87 11.30
N LEU A 18 3.11 1.67 11.86
CA LEU A 18 2.04 0.92 12.52
C LEU A 18 1.60 1.58 13.84
N GLU A 19 2.53 2.17 14.62
CA GLU A 19 2.19 2.98 15.79
C GLU A 19 1.35 4.21 15.43
N ALA A 20 1.54 4.76 14.23
CA ALA A 20 0.72 5.84 13.68
C ALA A 20 -0.59 5.37 13.02
N ASN A 21 -0.94 4.07 13.13
CA ASN A 21 -2.07 3.44 12.44
C ASN A 21 -2.03 3.59 10.90
N ILE A 22 -0.84 3.65 10.31
CA ILE A 22 -0.64 3.69 8.87
C ILE A 22 -0.45 2.26 8.36
N THR A 23 -1.32 1.84 7.45
CA THR A 23 -1.23 0.52 6.81
C THR A 23 -0.02 0.44 5.88
N ILE A 24 0.70 -0.68 5.93
CA ILE A 24 1.82 -1.00 5.04
C ILE A 24 1.33 -1.95 3.97
N VAL A 25 1.67 -1.66 2.71
CA VAL A 25 1.47 -2.58 1.58
C VAL A 25 2.83 -2.85 0.95
N GLU A 26 3.23 -4.11 0.95
CA GLU A 26 4.56 -4.56 0.51
C GLU A 26 4.45 -5.67 -0.54
N GLY A 27 5.57 -5.99 -1.19
CA GLY A 27 5.61 -7.01 -2.25
C GLY A 27 4.88 -6.60 -3.54
N LEU A 28 4.73 -5.30 -3.80
CA LEU A 28 4.13 -4.79 -5.03
C LEU A 28 4.98 -5.15 -6.27
N THR A 29 4.31 -5.32 -7.39
CA THR A 29 4.92 -5.67 -8.69
C THR A 29 4.29 -4.82 -9.80
N HIS A 30 4.88 -4.82 -10.99
CA HIS A 30 4.46 -4.03 -12.16
C HIS A 30 4.42 -2.51 -11.91
N LEU A 31 5.27 -1.99 -11.02
CA LEU A 31 5.33 -0.54 -10.76
C LEU A 31 5.85 0.24 -11.97
N ASP A 32 6.60 -0.42 -12.84
CA ASP A 32 7.09 0.09 -14.13
C ASP A 32 5.98 0.27 -15.18
N ALA A 33 4.79 -0.31 -14.95
CA ALA A 33 3.63 -0.13 -15.83
C ALA A 33 2.84 1.15 -15.54
N LEU A 34 3.14 1.85 -14.43
CA LEU A 34 2.49 3.12 -14.09
C LEU A 34 2.97 4.22 -15.04
N SER A 35 2.02 4.94 -15.65
CA SER A 35 2.26 6.02 -16.60
C SER A 35 2.06 7.41 -16.00
N GLN A 36 1.40 7.51 -14.83
CA GLN A 36 1.10 8.75 -14.14
C GLN A 36 1.88 8.89 -12.83
N GLU A 37 2.20 10.13 -12.44
CA GLU A 37 2.85 10.42 -11.15
C GLU A 37 1.95 10.10 -9.94
N GLN A 38 0.63 10.19 -10.12
CA GLN A 38 -0.36 9.90 -9.10
C GLN A 38 -1.43 8.99 -9.67
N VAL A 39 -1.81 8.00 -8.88
CA VAL A 39 -2.83 7.02 -9.23
C VAL A 39 -3.78 6.84 -8.06
N PHE A 40 -4.99 6.38 -8.33
CA PHE A 40 -5.84 5.87 -7.27
C PHE A 40 -5.41 4.43 -6.94
N PHE A 41 -4.83 4.24 -5.77
CA PHE A 41 -4.32 2.95 -5.33
C PHE A 41 -5.33 2.24 -4.42
N VAL A 42 -5.62 0.97 -4.72
CA VAL A 42 -6.47 0.11 -3.91
C VAL A 42 -5.67 -1.11 -3.48
N ALA A 43 -5.67 -1.35 -2.16
CA ALA A 43 -5.27 -2.63 -1.58
C ALA A 43 -6.53 -3.29 -1.00
N ALA A 44 -6.96 -4.42 -1.59
CA ALA A 44 -8.14 -5.16 -1.17
C ALA A 44 -7.74 -6.41 -0.37
N PRO A 45 -7.64 -6.33 0.97
CA PRO A 45 -7.26 -7.46 1.83
C PRO A 45 -8.40 -8.47 2.02
N LEU A 46 -8.05 -9.67 2.48
CA LEU A 46 -9.02 -10.62 3.03
C LEU A 46 -9.59 -10.11 4.37
N LYS A 47 -10.87 -10.35 4.60
CA LYS A 47 -11.54 -9.98 5.87
C LYS A 47 -11.33 -11.06 6.94
N ILE A 48 -10.11 -11.12 7.49
CA ILE A 48 -9.74 -12.07 8.54
C ILE A 48 -10.08 -11.46 9.91
N GLU A 49 -10.86 -12.17 10.72
CA GLU A 49 -11.19 -11.74 12.09
C GLU A 49 -9.93 -11.72 12.97
N GLY A 50 -9.68 -10.57 13.62
CA GLY A 50 -8.52 -10.38 14.50
C GLY A 50 -7.15 -10.39 13.79
N GLY A 51 -7.12 -10.33 12.45
CA GLY A 51 -5.87 -10.32 11.69
C GLY A 51 -5.14 -8.97 11.77
N ASP A 52 -3.81 -9.03 11.83
CA ASP A 52 -2.89 -7.89 11.78
C ASP A 52 -2.34 -7.64 10.36
N GLY A 53 -2.53 -8.60 9.45
CA GLY A 53 -2.19 -8.50 8.03
C GLY A 53 -2.71 -9.70 7.24
N CYS A 54 -2.77 -9.56 5.92
CA CYS A 54 -3.08 -10.68 5.01
C CYS A 54 -2.66 -10.35 3.56
N PRO A 55 -2.55 -11.36 2.68
CA PRO A 55 -2.42 -11.10 1.25
C PRO A 55 -3.59 -10.25 0.75
N CYS A 56 -3.29 -9.32 -0.15
CA CYS A 56 -4.29 -8.46 -0.76
C CYS A 56 -4.20 -8.49 -2.29
N ARG A 57 -5.32 -8.14 -2.95
CA ARG A 57 -5.26 -7.74 -4.35
C ARG A 57 -4.95 -6.24 -4.41
N ALA A 58 -3.72 -5.91 -4.75
CA ALA A 58 -3.31 -4.53 -5.01
C ALA A 58 -3.50 -4.18 -6.50
N PHE A 59 -4.05 -3.00 -6.78
CA PHE A 59 -4.14 -2.45 -8.13
C PHE A 59 -4.21 -0.93 -8.11
N ALA A 60 -3.76 -0.31 -9.20
CA ALA A 60 -3.85 1.11 -9.43
C ALA A 60 -4.86 1.42 -10.54
N ILE A 61 -5.53 2.57 -10.43
CA ILE A 61 -6.39 3.11 -11.48
C ILE A 61 -5.83 4.46 -11.91
N GLU A 62 -5.55 4.60 -13.19
CA GLU A 62 -5.05 5.82 -13.84
C GLU A 62 -6.18 6.55 -14.56
N GLY A 63 -5.98 7.85 -14.83
CA GLY A 63 -6.94 8.67 -15.57
C GLY A 63 -8.18 9.09 -14.76
N ILE A 64 -8.21 8.80 -13.46
CA ILE A 64 -9.24 9.34 -12.57
C ILE A 64 -8.88 10.79 -12.25
N THR A 65 -9.79 11.71 -12.57
CA THR A 65 -9.65 13.10 -12.13
C THR A 65 -10.07 13.22 -10.65
N PRO A 66 -9.41 14.05 -9.83
CA PRO A 66 -9.63 14.10 -8.37
C PRO A 66 -11.09 14.28 -7.93
N HIS A 67 -11.91 14.98 -8.72
CA HIS A 67 -13.33 15.21 -8.40
C HIS A 67 -14.22 13.97 -8.58
N LEU A 68 -13.76 12.92 -9.27
CA LEU A 68 -14.49 11.65 -9.38
C LEU A 68 -14.22 10.74 -8.18
N LEU A 69 -13.14 10.98 -7.41
CA LEU A 69 -12.81 10.21 -6.22
C LEU A 69 -13.71 10.53 -5.02
N THR A 70 -14.30 11.72 -4.97
CA THR A 70 -15.25 12.09 -3.88
C THR A 70 -16.59 11.37 -3.97
N LEU A 71 -16.80 10.52 -4.99
CA LEU A 71 -18.03 9.75 -5.20
C LEU A 71 -17.92 8.28 -4.74
N LEU A 72 -16.73 7.83 -4.34
CA LEU A 72 -16.46 6.51 -3.76
C LEU A 72 -16.44 6.59 -2.22
#